data_AF-A0A6B0VY82-F1
#
_entry.id   AF-A0A6B0VY82-F1
#
_cell.length_a   1.000
_cell.length_b   1.000
_cell.length_c   1.000
_cell.angle_alpha   90.00
_cell.angle_beta   90.00
_cell.angle_gamma   90.00
#
_symmetry.space_group_name_H-M   'P 1'
#
loop_
_entity.id
_entity.type
_entity.pdbx_description
1 polymer ?
#
loop_
_entity_poly.entity_id
_entity_poly.type
_entity_poly.pdbx_seq_one_letter_code
_entity_poly.pdbx_strand_id
1 'polypeptide(L)' 'MHTKLTLRLDDRLIAQAKDYARDTGKSLSQIVAEYFSAITSRRQPDYTQTPTVAGLRGVLKNAGVVGLSDYHTHLEDKHL' A
#
# COMPACT_ATOMS: atom_id res chain seq x y z
N MET A 1 1.76 -3.75 -25.20
CA MET A 1 2.72 -4.78 -25.66
C MET A 1 2.54 -6.02 -24.79
N HIS A 2 2.44 -7.22 -25.37
CA HIS A 2 2.42 -8.46 -24.58
C HIS A 2 3.81 -9.07 -24.56
N THR A 3 4.43 -9.10 -23.38
CA THR A 3 5.72 -9.77 -23.14
C THR A 3 5.45 -11.10 -22.43
N LYS A 4 6.26 -12.12 -22.74
CA LYS A 4 6.18 -13.43 -22.11
C LYS A 4 7.20 -13.50 -20.98
N LEU A 5 6.75 -13.95 -19.81
CA LEU A 5 7.62 -14.27 -18.67
C LEU A 5 7.78 -15.79 -18.58
N THR A 6 9.01 -16.28 -18.61
CA THR A 6 9.32 -17.70 -18.45
C THR A 6 9.92 -17.92 -17.07
N LEU A 7 9.32 -18.82 -16.27
CA LEU A 7 9.77 -19.16 -14.92
C LEU A 7 10.31 -20.59 -14.90
N ARG A 8 11.39 -20.83 -14.14
CA ARG A 8 11.87 -22.18 -13.85
C ARG A 8 11.25 -22.64 -12.54
N LEU A 9 10.51 -23.73 -12.60
CA LEU A 9 9.73 -24.28 -11.48
C LEU A 9 9.88 -25.80 -11.50
N ASP A 10 9.60 -26.44 -10.37
CA ASP A 10 9.52 -27.90 -10.30
C ASP A 10 8.33 -28.44 -11.13
N ASP A 11 8.51 -29.56 -11.81
CA ASP A 11 7.50 -30.15 -12.70
C ASP A 11 6.21 -30.51 -11.95
N ARG A 12 6.31 -30.96 -10.69
CA ARG A 12 5.13 -31.28 -9.86
C ARG A 12 4.34 -30.02 -9.55
N LEU A 13 5.02 -28.92 -9.29
CA LEU A 13 4.39 -27.63 -9.04
C LEU A 13 3.69 -27.11 -10.31
N ILE A 14 4.29 -27.29 -11.49
CA ILE A 14 3.66 -26.94 -12.77
C ILE A 14 2.37 -27.75 -12.98
N ALA A 15 2.37 -29.05 -12.66
CA ALA A 15 1.19 -29.89 -12.78
C ALA A 15 0.06 -29.42 -11.84
N GLN A 16 0.36 -29.23 -10.55
CA GLN A 16 -0.60 -28.75 -9.55
C GLN A 16 -1.21 -27.40 -9.93
N ALA A 17 -0.38 -26.48 -10.43
CA ALA A 17 -0.84 -25.16 -10.84
C ALA A 17 -1.78 -25.22 -12.04
N LYS A 18 -1.53 -26.13 -13.00
CA LYS A 18 -2.42 -26.35 -14.16
C LYS A 18 -3.74 -26.98 -13.75
N ASP A 19 -3.73 -27.94 -12.83
CA ASP A 19 -4.94 -28.56 -12.30
C ASP A 19 -5.81 -27.53 -11.59
N TYR A 20 -5.21 -26.72 -10.71
CA TYR A 20 -5.90 -25.60 -10.06
C TYR A 20 -6.49 -24.59 -11.06
N ALA A 21 -5.76 -24.26 -12.13
CA ALA A 21 -6.26 -23.38 -13.19
C ALA A 21 -7.51 -23.95 -13.87
N ARG A 22 -7.50 -25.25 -14.18
CA ARG A 22 -8.63 -25.95 -14.78
C ARG A 22 -9.84 -25.96 -13.85
N ASP A 23 -9.63 -26.28 -12.58
CA ASP A 23 -10.70 -26.38 -11.59
C ASP A 23 -11.36 -25.01 -11.31
N THR A 24 -10.58 -23.93 -11.39
CA THR A 24 -11.07 -22.55 -11.23
C THR A 24 -11.59 -21.92 -12.52
N GLY A 25 -11.46 -22.60 -13.66
CA GLY A 25 -11.85 -22.06 -14.97
C GLY A 25 -10.99 -20.88 -15.44
N LYS A 26 -9.83 -20.65 -14.82
CA LYS A 26 -8.91 -19.54 -15.15
C LYS A 26 -7.67 -20.05 -15.86
N SER A 27 -7.13 -19.25 -16.78
CA SER A 27 -5.81 -19.55 -17.34
C SER A 27 -4.72 -19.39 -16.28
N LEU A 28 -3.67 -20.20 -16.35
CA LEU A 28 -2.52 -20.08 -15.45
C LEU A 28 -1.87 -18.68 -15.53
N SER A 29 -1.81 -18.10 -16.74
CA SER A 29 -1.34 -16.73 -16.94
C SER A 29 -2.20 -15.69 -16.23
N GLN A 30 -3.52 -15.88 -16.18
CA GLN A 30 -4.43 -14.97 -15.47
C GLN A 30 -4.20 -15.06 -13.96
N ILE A 31 -4.09 -16.27 -13.40
CA ILE A 31 -3.82 -16.47 -11.97
C ILE A 31 -2.51 -15.80 -11.55
N VAL A 32 -1.45 -15.99 -12.34
CA VAL A 32 -0.14 -15.38 -12.07
C VAL A 32 -0.20 -13.85 -12.22
N ALA A 33 -0.93 -13.34 -13.22
CA ALA A 33 -1.12 -11.89 -13.39
C ALA A 33 -1.87 -11.27 -12.21
N GLU A 34 -2.94 -11.91 -11.73
CA GLU A 34 -3.69 -11.49 -10.55
C GLU A 34 -2.79 -11.46 -9.30
N TYR A 35 -1.97 -12.50 -9.11
CA TYR A 35 -1.00 -12.54 -8.02
C TYR A 35 0.04 -11.41 -8.10
N PHE A 36 0.65 -11.21 -9.27
CA PHE A 36 1.61 -10.12 -9.47
C PHE A 36 0.97 -8.76 -9.25
N SER A 37 -0.27 -8.55 -9.70
CA SER A 37 -1.02 -7.33 -9.39
C SER A 37 -1.18 -7.18 -7.87
N ALA A 38 -1.64 -8.22 -7.16
CA ALA A 38 -1.87 -8.14 -5.72
C ALA A 38 -0.60 -7.78 -4.92
N ILE A 39 0.57 -8.33 -5.28
CA ILE A 39 1.82 -8.05 -4.56
C ILE A 39 2.48 -6.73 -4.98
N THR A 40 2.24 -6.25 -6.21
CA THR A 40 2.80 -4.97 -6.69
C THR A 40 1.92 -3.78 -6.34
N SER A 41 0.60 -3.96 -6.26
CA SER A 41 -0.36 -2.92 -5.83
C SER A 41 -0.10 -2.40 -4.41
N ARG A 42 0.51 -3.20 -3.52
CA ARG A 42 0.90 -2.74 -2.17
C ARG A 42 2.10 -1.80 -2.16
N ARG A 43 2.86 -1.67 -3.25
CA ARG A 43 4.12 -0.91 -3.26
C ARG A 43 3.94 0.58 -3.54
N GLN A 44 2.77 1.00 -3.99
CA GLN A 44 2.33 2.37 -3.82
C GLN A 44 1.26 2.35 -2.74
N PRO A 45 1.59 2.64 -1.48
CA PRO A 45 0.58 3.32 -0.69
C PRO A 45 0.31 4.61 -1.47
N ASP A 46 -0.77 4.60 -2.23
CA ASP A 46 -1.44 5.84 -2.57
C ASP A 46 -1.93 6.38 -1.23
N TYR A 47 -1.02 6.98 -0.47
CA TYR A 47 -1.38 7.98 0.50
C TYR A 47 -1.83 9.18 -0.34
N THR A 48 -2.94 9.02 -1.08
CA THR A 48 -3.84 10.12 -1.37
C THR A 48 -4.26 10.59 0.00
N GLN A 49 -3.45 11.51 0.54
CA GLN A 49 -3.74 12.16 1.81
C GLN A 49 -5.15 12.72 1.65
N THR A 50 -6.04 12.38 2.57
CA THR A 50 -7.37 12.99 2.57
C THR A 50 -7.18 14.51 2.54
N PRO A 51 -8.08 15.28 1.89
CA PRO A 51 -7.88 16.72 1.72
C PRO A 51 -7.51 17.45 3.03
N THR A 52 -8.07 16.99 4.15
CA THR A 52 -7.74 17.44 5.50
C THR A 52 -6.28 17.17 5.88
N VAL A 53 -5.78 15.95 5.70
CA VAL A 53 -4.39 15.59 6.02
C VAL A 53 -3.41 16.32 5.10
N ALA A 54 -3.76 16.48 3.82
CA ALA A 54 -2.96 17.25 2.87
C ALA A 54 -2.87 18.73 3.28
N GLY A 55 -3.98 19.31 3.75
CA GLY A 55 -4.04 20.70 4.22
C GLY A 55 -3.28 20.96 5.53
N LEU A 56 -3.22 19.96 6.43
CA LEU A 56 -2.47 20.06 7.69
C LEU A 56 -0.97 19.82 7.53
N ARG A 57 -0.54 19.21 6.42
CA ARG A 57 0.86 18.88 6.18
C ARG A 57 1.71 20.14 6.07
N GLY A 58 2.65 20.31 7.01
CA GLY A 58 3.61 21.41 7.01
C GLY A 58 3.17 22.66 7.78
N VAL A 59 1.97 22.67 8.38
CA VAL A 59 1.49 23.79 9.22
C VAL A 59 2.45 24.08 10.39
N LEU A 60 3.13 23.07 10.91
CA LEU A 60 4.09 23.20 12.00
C LEU A 60 5.55 23.28 11.54
N LYS A 61 5.83 23.40 10.23
CA LYS A 61 7.22 23.37 9.70
C LYS A 61 8.09 24.49 10.26
N ASN A 62 7.49 25.63 10.57
CA ASN A 62 8.15 26.80 11.17
C ASN A 62 7.64 27.07 12.59
N ALA A 63 6.80 26.20 13.14
CA ALA A 63 6.54 26.26 14.57
C ALA A 63 7.85 25.91 15.26
N GLY A 64 8.33 26.78 16.15
CA GLY A 64 9.51 26.49 16.96
C GLY A 64 9.32 25.22 17.79
N VAL A 65 10.33 24.86 18.57
CA VAL A 65 10.17 23.75 19.53
C VAL A 65 9.13 24.17 20.57
N VAL A 66 7.91 23.65 20.47
CA VAL A 66 6.85 23.85 21.46
C VAL A 66 7.00 22.76 22.52
N GLY A 67 7.23 23.17 23.76
CA GLY A 67 7.39 22.28 24.91
C GLY A 67 6.08 22.03 25.66
N LEU A 68 6.14 21.14 26.65
CA LEU A 68 5.03 20.85 27.56
C LEU A 68 4.56 22.10 28.32
N SER A 69 5.47 23.00 28.67
CA SER A 69 5.13 24.26 29.35
C SER A 69 4.28 25.17 28.47
N ASP A 70 4.64 25.32 27.19
CA ASP A 70 3.87 26.14 26.24
C ASP A 70 2.46 25.59 26.03
N TYR A 71 2.34 24.25 26.02
CA TYR A 71 1.05 23.58 25.93
C TYR A 71 0.18 23.81 27.17
N HIS A 72 0.76 23.77 28.38
CA HIS A 72 0.05 24.04 29.62
C HIS A 72 -0.45 25.49 29.67
N THR A 73 0.39 26.47 29.34
CA THR A 73 -0.01 27.88 29.26
C THR A 73 -1.15 28.07 28.25
N HIS A 74 -1.07 27.44 27.07
CA HIS A 74 -2.15 27.50 26.09
C HIS A 74 -3.49 26.93 26.61
N LEU A 75 -3.45 25.83 27.38
CA LEU A 75 -4.66 25.23 27.94
C LEU A 75 -5.27 26.10 29.04
N GLU A 76 -4.45 26.76 29.85
CA GLU A 76 -4.92 27.73 30.84
C GLU A 76 -5.65 28.88 30.14
N ASP A 77 -5.01 29.53 29.17
CA ASP A 77 -5.56 30.69 28.43
C ASP A 77 -6.84 30.35 27.64
N LYS A 78 -6.98 29.10 27.20
CA LYS A 78 -8.13 28.64 26.40
C LYS A 78 -9.36 28.33 27.26
N HIS A 79 -9.17 27.95 28.52
CA HIS A 79 -10.21 27.36 29.35
C HIS A 79 -10.49 28.10 30.67
N LEU A 80 -9.62 29.01 31.09
CA LEU A 80 -9.78 29.88 32.26
C LEU A 80 -9.87 31.35 31.85
#